data_AF-A0A3B8X7I2-F1
#
_entry.id   AF-A0A3B8X7I2-F1
#
_cell.length_a   1.000
_cell.length_b   1.000
_cell.length_c   1.000
_cell.angle_alpha   90.00
_cell.angle_beta   90.00
_cell.angle_gamma   90.00
#
_symmetry.space_group_name_H-M   'P 1'
#
loop_
_entity.id
_entity.type
_entity.pdbx_description
1 polymer ?
#
loop_
_entity_poly.entity_id
_entity_poly.type
_entity_poly.pdbx_seq_one_letter_code
_entity_poly.pdbx_strand_id
1 'polypeptide(L)'
;MKAFKVLYAYAENPDLSLKEVLSSLDASAEATRDLYLYMLSIVPALTAEAARRTEAARGKFNPTEEDLHPNLRFVENGISALLEKDPDFQRLIEKKKFSWQQQDSFLHSLYETLKTREYYQTYMAAEESSLSRDAELWKNIFASEFEDSDALGA
;
A
#
# COMPACT_ATOMS: atom_id res chain seq x y z
N MET A 1 -22.48 1.66 -4.71
CA MET A 1 -23.08 1.04 -5.92
C MET A 1 -23.40 -0.45 -5.79
N LYS A 2 -22.60 -1.30 -5.13
CA LYS A 2 -22.89 -2.76 -5.03
C LYS A 2 -24.12 -3.12 -4.17
N ALA A 3 -24.35 -2.46 -3.02
CA ALA A 3 -25.50 -2.75 -2.15
C ALA A 3 -26.87 -2.57 -2.84
N PHE A 4 -27.01 -1.53 -3.67
CA PHE A 4 -28.25 -1.29 -4.42
C PHE A 4 -28.46 -2.32 -5.52
N LYS A 5 -27.39 -2.73 -6.22
CA LYS A 5 -27.45 -3.82 -7.22
C LYS A 5 -27.83 -5.16 -6.59
N VAL A 6 -27.34 -5.44 -5.38
CA VAL A 6 -27.64 -6.66 -4.62
C VAL A 6 -29.10 -6.67 -4.13
N LEU A 7 -29.60 -5.55 -3.60
CA LEU A 7 -31.02 -5.39 -3.22
C LEU A 7 -31.96 -5.46 -4.43
N TYR A 8 -31.55 -4.90 -5.56
CA TYR A 8 -32.32 -4.95 -6.80
C TYR A 8 -32.37 -6.36 -7.38
N ALA A 9 -31.25 -7.09 -7.37
CA ALA A 9 -31.21 -8.50 -7.77
C ALA A 9 -32.07 -9.41 -6.87
N TYR A 10 -32.24 -9.06 -5.59
CA TYR A 10 -33.20 -9.71 -4.70
C TYR A 10 -34.66 -9.44 -5.09
N ALA A 11 -34.99 -8.19 -5.45
CA ALA A 11 -36.34 -7.82 -5.87
C ALA A 11 -36.75 -8.47 -7.21
N GLU A 12 -35.79 -8.76 -8.10
CA GLU A 12 -36.04 -9.39 -9.41
C GLU A 12 -35.92 -10.93 -9.41
N ASN A 13 -35.31 -11.56 -8.39
CA ASN A 13 -35.18 -13.02 -8.32
C ASN A 13 -36.04 -13.62 -7.21
N PRO A 14 -37.21 -14.20 -7.53
CA PRO A 14 -38.12 -14.79 -6.54
C PRO A 14 -37.55 -16.03 -5.82
N ASP A 15 -36.47 -16.63 -6.32
CA ASP A 15 -35.82 -17.83 -5.75
C ASP A 15 -34.66 -17.51 -4.78
N LEU A 16 -34.20 -16.26 -4.70
CA LEU A 16 -33.10 -15.86 -3.80
C LEU A 16 -33.64 -15.53 -2.42
N SER A 17 -33.22 -16.29 -1.40
CA SER A 17 -33.62 -15.99 -0.03
C SER A 17 -32.92 -14.73 0.47
N LEU A 18 -33.61 -13.93 1.30
CA LEU A 18 -33.03 -12.76 1.96
C LEU A 18 -31.73 -13.09 2.71
N LYS A 19 -31.64 -14.30 3.25
CA LYS A 19 -30.45 -14.80 3.96
C LYS A 19 -29.23 -14.93 3.04
N GLU A 20 -29.41 -15.41 1.81
CA GLU A 20 -28.32 -15.54 0.83
C GLU A 20 -27.81 -14.17 0.36
N VAL A 21 -28.74 -13.22 0.18
CA VAL A 21 -28.43 -11.84 -0.23
C VAL A 21 -27.64 -11.12 0.86
N LEU A 22 -28.06 -11.23 2.13
CA LEU A 22 -27.32 -10.67 3.27
C LEU A 22 -25.92 -11.29 3.41
N SER A 23 -25.82 -12.61 3.28
CA SER A 23 -24.54 -13.32 3.32
C SER A 23 -23.58 -12.85 2.21
N SER A 24 -24.09 -12.64 1.00
CA SER A 24 -23.28 -12.12 -0.12
C SER A 24 -22.81 -10.68 0.11
N LEU A 25 -23.66 -9.85 0.73
CA LEU A 25 -23.30 -8.47 1.09
C LEU A 25 -22.19 -8.45 2.16
N ASP A 26 -22.34 -9.26 3.20
CA ASP A 26 -21.34 -9.41 4.26
C ASP A 26 -20.01 -9.88 3.68
N ALA A 27 -20.03 -10.90 2.82
CA ALA A 27 -18.83 -11.38 2.13
C ALA A 27 -18.17 -10.29 1.27
N SER A 28 -18.96 -9.46 0.56
CA SER A 28 -18.42 -8.34 -0.21
C SER A 28 -17.81 -7.25 0.67
N ALA A 29 -18.39 -7.00 1.85
CA ALA A 29 -17.87 -6.04 2.80
C ALA A 29 -16.55 -6.52 3.42
N GLU A 30 -16.50 -7.79 3.81
CA GLU A 30 -15.27 -8.44 4.29
C GLU A 30 -14.17 -8.42 3.23
N ALA A 31 -14.46 -8.80 1.99
CA ALA A 31 -13.49 -8.78 0.90
C ALA A 31 -12.94 -7.37 0.63
N THR A 32 -13.80 -6.35 0.71
CA THR A 32 -13.38 -4.94 0.53
C THR A 32 -12.48 -4.48 1.66
N ARG A 33 -12.82 -4.84 2.91
CA ARG A 33 -12.01 -4.56 4.08
C ARG A 33 -10.65 -5.26 4.01
N ASP A 34 -10.65 -6.52 3.60
CA ASP A 34 -9.44 -7.32 3.45
C ASP A 34 -8.53 -6.75 2.36
N LEU A 35 -9.08 -6.36 1.20
CA LEU A 35 -8.33 -5.67 0.16
C LEU A 35 -7.74 -4.34 0.66
N TYR A 36 -8.52 -3.54 1.38
CA TYR A 36 -8.04 -2.30 1.97
C TYR A 36 -6.84 -2.53 2.92
N LEU A 37 -6.93 -3.52 3.80
CA LEU A 37 -5.84 -3.87 4.71
C LEU A 37 -4.61 -4.40 3.97
N TYR A 38 -4.81 -5.20 2.93
CA TYR A 38 -3.73 -5.69 2.07
C TYR A 38 -3.04 -4.54 1.33
N MET A 39 -3.80 -3.60 0.77
CA MET A 39 -3.24 -2.39 0.15
C MET A 39 -2.50 -1.54 1.18
N LEU A 40 -3.06 -1.33 2.37
CA LEU A 40 -2.43 -0.53 3.41
C LEU A 40 -1.11 -1.14 3.91
N SER A 41 -0.97 -2.48 3.88
CA SER A 41 0.28 -3.14 4.27
C SER A 41 1.44 -2.95 3.28
N ILE A 42 1.19 -2.34 2.11
CA ILE A 42 2.28 -1.97 1.20
C ILE A 42 3.14 -0.86 1.75
N VAL A 43 2.58 0.00 2.61
CA VAL A 43 3.27 1.14 3.19
C VAL A 43 4.57 0.71 3.88
N PRO A 44 4.55 -0.17 4.90
CA PRO A 44 5.78 -0.67 5.52
C PRO A 44 6.64 -1.52 4.59
N ALA A 45 6.02 -2.31 3.70
CA ALA A 45 6.76 -3.15 2.76
C ALA A 45 7.62 -2.32 1.78
N LEU A 46 7.07 -1.21 1.27
CA LEU A 46 7.74 -0.36 0.29
C LEU A 46 8.80 0.53 0.94
N THR A 47 8.58 1.01 2.17
CA THR A 47 9.64 1.72 2.92
C THR A 47 10.78 0.78 3.30
N ALA A 48 10.49 -0.49 3.60
CA ALA A 48 11.52 -1.50 3.84
C ALA A 48 12.34 -1.81 2.57
N GLU A 49 11.71 -1.88 1.40
CA GLU A 49 12.44 -2.01 0.12
C GLU A 49 13.35 -0.80 -0.12
N ALA A 50 12.87 0.42 0.15
CA ALA A 50 13.70 1.63 0.07
C ALA A 50 14.89 1.59 1.05
N ALA A 51 14.69 1.10 2.27
CA ALA A 51 15.74 0.94 3.27
C ALA A 51 16.81 -0.05 2.79
N ARG A 52 16.39 -1.21 2.25
CA ARG A 52 17.30 -2.22 1.69
C ARG A 52 18.14 -1.66 0.54
N ARG A 53 17.53 -0.86 -0.34
CA ARG A 53 18.23 -0.21 -1.47
C ARG A 53 19.24 0.82 -0.99
N THR A 54 18.87 1.59 0.02
CA THR A 54 19.74 2.61 0.63
C THR A 54 20.96 1.96 1.28
N GLU A 55 20.77 0.85 2.00
CA GLU A 55 21.88 0.13 2.62
C GLU A 55 22.78 -0.56 1.57
N ALA A 56 22.18 -1.17 0.54
CA ALA A 56 22.95 -1.75 -0.56
C ALA A 56 23.78 -0.71 -1.32
N ALA A 57 23.26 0.51 -1.44
CA ALA A 57 23.96 1.64 -2.05
C ALA A 57 25.19 2.09 -1.26
N ARG A 58 25.08 2.17 0.07
CA ARG A 58 26.21 2.44 0.98
C ARG A 58 27.31 1.40 0.88
N GLY A 59 26.94 0.13 0.69
CA GLY A 59 27.87 -1.00 0.57
C GLY A 59 28.51 -1.19 -0.81
N LYS A 60 28.26 -0.32 -1.80
CA LYS A 60 28.90 -0.40 -3.12
C LYS A 60 30.43 -0.30 -3.00
N PHE A 61 31.16 -0.87 -3.97
CA PHE A 61 32.63 -0.79 -4.01
C PHE A 61 33.16 0.65 -4.12
N ASN A 62 32.41 1.53 -4.80
CA ASN A 62 32.72 2.95 -4.92
C ASN A 62 31.45 3.78 -4.68
N PRO A 63 31.06 3.99 -3.41
CA PRO A 63 29.84 4.72 -3.08
C PRO A 63 30.04 6.22 -3.38
N THR A 64 29.00 6.87 -3.88
CA THR A 64 28.95 8.33 -4.06
C THR A 64 28.72 9.02 -2.71
N GLU A 65 28.92 10.34 -2.65
CA GLU A 65 28.62 11.12 -1.44
C GLU A 65 27.14 11.01 -1.03
N GLU A 66 26.24 10.96 -2.02
CA GLU A 66 24.81 10.73 -1.79
C GLU A 66 24.52 9.30 -1.29
N ASP A 67 25.28 8.30 -1.75
CA ASP A 67 25.16 6.93 -1.23
C ASP A 67 25.61 6.89 0.25
N LEU A 68 26.65 7.64 0.65
CA LEU A 68 27.14 7.70 2.04
C LEU A 68 26.23 8.52 2.96
N HIS A 69 25.63 9.58 2.43
CA HIS A 69 24.73 10.49 3.12
C HIS A 69 23.33 10.54 2.46
N PRO A 70 22.61 9.40 2.42
CA PRO A 70 21.35 9.32 1.71
C PRO A 70 20.26 10.07 2.46
N ASN A 71 19.32 10.61 1.70
CA ASN A 71 18.09 11.17 2.24
C ASN A 71 17.17 10.04 2.74
N LEU A 72 17.01 9.94 4.06
CA LEU A 72 16.22 8.88 4.70
C LEU A 72 14.72 9.20 4.80
N ARG A 73 14.24 10.32 4.26
CA ARG A 73 12.85 10.78 4.46
C ARG A 73 11.79 9.73 4.12
N PHE A 74 11.96 8.98 3.04
CA PHE A 74 10.99 7.94 2.68
C PHE A 74 11.15 6.69 3.54
N VAL A 75 12.38 6.32 3.88
CA VAL A 75 12.68 5.19 4.78
C VAL A 75 12.10 5.41 6.18
N GLU A 76 12.17 6.65 6.67
CA GLU A 76 11.69 7.07 7.99
C GLU A 76 10.28 7.67 7.95
N ASN A 77 9.48 7.35 6.93
CA ASN A 77 8.13 7.88 6.79
C ASN A 77 7.26 7.56 8.03
N GLY A 78 6.61 8.58 8.59
CA GLY A 78 5.90 8.48 9.86
C GLY A 78 4.67 7.57 9.82
N ILE A 79 3.99 7.48 8.67
CA ILE A 79 2.82 6.59 8.51
C ILE A 79 3.27 5.12 8.56
N SER A 80 4.41 4.80 7.93
CA SER A 80 5.00 3.46 8.01
C SER A 80 5.29 3.06 9.45
N ALA A 81 5.99 3.93 10.19
CA ALA A 81 6.32 3.67 11.60
C ALA A 81 5.08 3.51 12.50
N LEU A 82 3.98 4.22 12.22
CA LEU A 82 2.72 4.05 12.95
C LEU A 82 2.08 2.69 12.69
N LEU A 83 2.04 2.25 11.43
CA LEU A 83 1.47 0.94 11.06
C LEU A 83 2.30 -0.23 11.60
N GLU A 84 3.63 -0.12 11.58
CA GLU A 84 4.53 -1.13 12.14
C GLU A 84 4.36 -1.27 13.66
N LYS A 85 4.07 -0.17 14.36
CA LYS A 85 3.91 -0.14 15.82
C LYS A 85 2.49 -0.42 16.30
N ASP A 86 1.51 -0.46 15.39
CA ASP A 86 0.11 -0.74 15.74
C ASP A 86 -0.12 -2.25 15.95
N PRO A 87 -0.37 -2.72 17.19
CA PRO A 87 -0.48 -4.14 17.47
C PRO A 87 -1.73 -4.79 16.86
N ASP A 88 -2.80 -4.04 16.64
CA ASP A 88 -4.03 -4.56 16.05
C ASP A 88 -3.88 -4.70 14.54
N PHE A 89 -3.23 -3.74 13.89
CA PHE A 89 -2.85 -3.83 12.49
C PHE A 89 -1.95 -5.06 12.25
N GLN A 90 -0.86 -5.20 13.01
CA GLN A 90 0.04 -6.36 12.89
C GLN A 90 -0.70 -7.69 13.08
N ARG A 91 -1.56 -7.79 14.11
CA ARG A 91 -2.39 -8.99 14.35
C ARG A 91 -3.31 -9.31 13.17
N LEU A 92 -3.91 -8.28 12.55
CA LEU A 92 -4.80 -8.46 11.39
C LEU A 92 -4.05 -8.95 10.16
N ILE A 93 -2.90 -8.34 9.85
CA ILE A 93 -2.05 -8.73 8.72
C ILE A 93 -1.57 -10.17 8.87
N GLU A 94 -1.10 -10.56 10.07
CA GLU A 94 -0.66 -11.92 10.37
C GLU A 94 -1.81 -12.93 10.25
N LYS A 95 -2.96 -12.65 10.89
CA LYS A 95 -4.14 -13.52 10.84
C LYS A 95 -4.63 -13.77 9.42
N LYS A 96 -4.58 -12.75 8.56
CA LYS A 96 -4.98 -12.83 7.15
C LYS A 96 -3.87 -13.33 6.24
N LYS A 97 -2.66 -13.52 6.75
CA LYS A 97 -1.46 -13.93 6.01
C LYS A 97 -1.14 -12.98 4.85
N PHE A 98 -1.40 -11.70 5.03
CA PHE A 98 -1.07 -10.68 4.05
C PHE A 98 0.44 -10.45 4.05
N SER A 99 1.05 -10.58 2.89
CA SER A 99 2.50 -10.42 2.72
C SER A 99 2.82 -9.99 1.29
N TRP A 100 3.71 -9.01 1.16
CA TRP A 100 4.26 -8.56 -0.11
C TRP A 100 5.57 -9.27 -0.46
N GLN A 101 6.06 -10.20 0.37
CA GLN A 101 7.34 -10.90 0.14
C GLN A 101 7.37 -11.70 -1.17
N GLN A 102 6.24 -12.28 -1.57
CA GLN A 102 6.13 -13.01 -2.84
C GLN A 102 6.11 -12.07 -4.06
N GLN A 103 5.90 -10.78 -3.81
CA GLN A 103 5.76 -9.73 -4.82
C GLN A 103 6.96 -8.76 -4.75
N ASP A 104 8.15 -9.26 -4.36
CA ASP A 104 9.38 -8.45 -4.25
C ASP A 104 9.72 -7.72 -5.56
N SER A 105 9.51 -8.38 -6.71
CA SER A 105 9.68 -7.76 -8.03
C SER A 105 8.74 -6.57 -8.26
N PHE A 106 7.51 -6.63 -7.75
CA PHE A 106 6.55 -5.54 -7.83
C PHE A 106 6.93 -4.39 -6.90
N LEU A 107 7.32 -4.68 -5.66
CA LEU A 107 7.82 -3.65 -4.74
C LEU A 107 9.04 -2.93 -5.33
N HIS A 108 9.94 -3.70 -5.94
CA HIS A 108 11.10 -3.14 -6.63
C HIS A 108 10.69 -2.22 -7.77
N SER A 109 9.87 -2.69 -8.72
CA SER A 109 9.48 -1.89 -9.88
C SER A 109 8.67 -0.65 -9.48
N LEU A 110 7.81 -0.78 -8.47
CA LEU A 110 7.08 0.34 -7.89
C LEU A 110 8.05 1.37 -7.31
N TYR A 111 9.01 0.95 -6.48
CA TYR A 111 9.97 1.89 -5.90
C TYR A 111 10.83 2.59 -6.96
N GLU A 112 11.29 1.87 -7.99
CA GLU A 112 12.01 2.48 -9.12
C GLU A 112 11.13 3.49 -9.85
N THR A 113 9.86 3.17 -10.06
CA THR A 113 8.89 4.07 -10.68
C THR A 113 8.70 5.32 -9.84
N LEU A 114 8.52 5.19 -8.52
CA LEU A 114 8.34 6.32 -7.60
C LEU A 114 9.47 7.34 -7.71
N LYS A 115 10.74 6.90 -7.79
CA LYS A 115 11.89 7.80 -7.92
C LYS A 115 11.84 8.68 -9.18
N THR A 116 11.11 8.27 -10.21
CA THR A 116 10.91 9.04 -11.45
C THR A 116 9.76 10.04 -11.39
N ARG A 117 8.88 9.94 -10.38
CA ARG A 117 7.68 10.78 -10.27
C ARG A 117 7.97 12.12 -9.62
N GLU A 118 7.38 13.19 -10.18
CA GLU A 118 7.52 14.56 -9.68
C GLU A 118 7.00 14.70 -8.24
N TYR A 119 5.86 14.09 -7.91
CA TYR A 119 5.30 14.15 -6.55
C TYR A 119 6.24 13.53 -5.51
N TYR A 120 6.95 12.48 -5.88
CA TYR A 120 7.89 11.78 -4.99
C TYR A 120 9.18 12.60 -4.83
N GLN A 121 9.73 13.13 -5.93
CA GLN A 121 10.92 14.00 -5.90
C GLN A 121 10.65 15.27 -5.06
N THR A 122 9.47 15.86 -5.22
CA THR A 122 9.03 17.02 -4.41
C THR A 122 8.90 16.66 -2.93
N TYR A 123 8.36 15.47 -2.61
CA TYR A 123 8.33 14.98 -1.23
C TYR A 123 9.74 14.82 -0.66
N MET A 124 10.66 14.21 -1.40
CA MET A 124 12.05 13.97 -0.96
C MET A 124 12.83 15.27 -0.75
N ALA A 125 12.63 16.27 -1.59
CA ALA A 125 13.32 17.57 -1.56
C ALA A 125 12.81 18.56 -0.49
N ALA A 126 11.68 18.26 0.17
CA ALA A 126 11.12 19.16 1.17
C ALA A 126 12.09 19.37 2.36
N GLU A 127 12.07 20.52 3.01
CA GLU A 127 12.94 20.74 4.18
C GLU A 127 12.35 20.10 5.45
N GLU A 128 11.03 20.20 5.64
CA GLU A 128 10.34 19.72 6.85
C GLU A 128 9.56 18.43 6.63
N SER A 129 9.68 17.47 7.54
CA SER A 129 8.87 16.25 7.57
C SER A 129 7.63 16.45 8.46
N SER A 130 6.50 15.92 8.03
CA SER A 130 5.28 15.90 8.86
C SER A 130 4.36 14.77 8.42
N LEU A 131 3.58 14.26 9.38
CA LEU A 131 2.57 13.23 9.14
C LEU A 131 1.57 13.60 8.03
N SER A 132 1.24 14.88 7.88
CA SER A 132 0.34 15.34 6.81
C SER A 132 0.98 15.17 5.43
N ARG A 133 2.27 15.47 5.29
CA ARG A 133 2.99 15.31 4.02
C ARG A 133 3.22 13.84 3.70
N ASP A 134 3.50 13.03 4.72
CA ASP A 134 3.62 11.59 4.58
C ASP A 134 2.29 10.97 4.09
N ALA A 135 1.17 11.38 4.67
CA ALA A 135 -0.15 10.93 4.23
C ALA A 135 -0.49 11.41 2.80
N GLU A 136 -0.10 12.63 2.44
CA GLU A 136 -0.29 13.16 1.09
C GLU A 136 0.54 12.40 0.05
N LEU A 137 1.78 12.02 0.39
CA LEU A 137 2.59 11.14 -0.46
C LEU A 137 1.86 9.82 -0.72
N TRP A 138 1.40 9.14 0.32
CA TRP A 138 0.70 7.85 0.17
C TRP A 138 -0.58 7.98 -0.63
N LYS A 139 -1.35 9.06 -0.42
CA LYS A 139 -2.52 9.37 -1.25
C LYS A 139 -2.14 9.46 -2.74
N ASN A 140 -1.05 10.15 -3.07
CA ASN A 140 -0.59 10.29 -4.45
C ASN A 140 -0.08 8.97 -5.04
N ILE A 141 0.62 8.15 -4.23
CA ILE A 141 1.07 6.81 -4.63
C ILE A 141 -0.13 5.93 -4.95
N PHE A 142 -1.12 5.85 -4.06
CA PHE A 142 -2.31 5.02 -4.28
C PHE A 142 -3.13 5.51 -5.48
N ALA A 143 -3.31 6.82 -5.65
CA ALA A 143 -4.05 7.36 -6.79
C ALA A 143 -3.31 7.13 -8.12
N SER A 144 -1.98 7.27 -8.16
CA SER A 144 -1.23 7.28 -9.43
C SER A 144 -0.74 5.91 -9.87
N GLU A 145 -0.40 5.03 -8.92
CA GLU A 145 0.28 3.77 -9.24
C GLU A 145 -0.62 2.53 -9.07
N PHE A 146 -1.82 2.68 -8.47
CA PHE A 146 -2.74 1.57 -8.21
C PHE A 146 -4.09 1.70 -8.93
N GLU A 147 -4.47 2.89 -9.43
CA GLU A 147 -5.74 3.06 -10.18
C GLU A 147 -5.67 2.44 -11.59
N ASP A 148 -4.49 2.43 -12.22
CA ASP A 148 -4.27 1.94 -13.61
C ASP A 148 -3.32 0.71 -13.69
N SER A 149 -2.99 0.06 -12.57
CA SER A 149 -2.04 -1.06 -12.62
C SER A 149 -2.71 -2.35 -13.12
N ASP A 150 -2.49 -2.69 -14.40
CA ASP A 150 -2.77 -4.02 -14.96
C ASP A 150 -2.06 -5.15 -14.18
N ALA A 151 -1.03 -4.81 -13.40
CA ALA A 151 -0.21 -5.72 -12.59
C ALA A 151 -0.95 -6.36 -11.40
N LEU A 152 -2.08 -5.81 -10.94
CA LEU A 152 -2.87 -6.38 -9.85
C LEU A 152 -3.95 -7.37 -10.33
N GLY A 153 -3.99 -7.65 -11.64
CA GLY A 153 -4.99 -8.51 -12.29
C GLY A 153 -4.50 -9.88 -12.77
N ALA A 154 -3.28 -10.32 -12.41
CA ALA A 154 -2.69 -11.59 -12.86
C ALA A 154 -2.63 -12.65 -11.74
#